data_AF-A0A7Y9S160-F1
#
_entry.id   AF-A0A7Y9S160-F1
#
_cell.length_a   1.000
_cell.length_b   1.000
_cell.length_c   1.000
_cell.angle_alpha   90.00
_cell.angle_beta   90.00
_cell.angle_gamma   90.00
#
_symmetry.space_group_name_H-M   'P 1'
#
loop_
_entity.id
_entity.type
_entity.pdbx_description
1 polymer ?
#
loop_
_entity_poly.entity_id
_entity_poly.type
_entity_poly.pdbx_seq_one_letter_code
_entity_poly.pdbx_strand_id
1 'polypeptide(L)'
;MATYLEIGAGHLAGMGLLFYSGEVFFPPKPLARSVIENCARAQWVLGKTGDKAEARLARAYLEEFYSSMVAKRTAGHLGGKADPVHQAARARWKEVRARMIAAFPDATPTTIDAGELGGEKKPGVEECLKWFYELLREHAGGAFDEKQAEGLYDFLSSGTHPTLYQARQLREYVDHGDHAGTRLVIDIGFLERLAGAVLVAYYQVLASTFSYFGADPSPVEAFGDAIAAALPGTLVTSTT
;
A
#
# COMPACT_ATOMS: atom_id res chain seq x y z
N MET A 1 -0.83 10.60 -5.17
CA MET A 1 -0.21 9.42 -5.81
C MET A 1 1.29 9.37 -5.57
N ALA A 2 2.09 10.32 -6.08
CA ALA A 2 3.55 10.33 -5.90
C ALA A 2 4.01 10.15 -4.43
N THR A 3 3.40 10.87 -3.49
CA THR A 3 3.72 10.74 -2.06
C THR A 3 3.49 9.34 -1.48
N TYR A 4 2.50 8.58 -1.99
CA TYR A 4 2.34 7.18 -1.56
C TYR A 4 3.51 6.31 -2.04
N LEU A 5 3.98 6.53 -3.28
CA LEU A 5 5.15 5.82 -3.79
C LEU A 5 6.43 6.24 -3.05
N GLU A 6 6.59 7.51 -2.67
CA GLU A 6 7.71 7.96 -1.83
C GLU A 6 7.73 7.25 -0.46
N ILE A 7 6.57 7.16 0.19
CA ILE A 7 6.41 6.41 1.45
C ILE A 7 6.72 4.93 1.23
N GLY A 8 6.20 4.34 0.14
CA GLY A 8 6.48 2.96 -0.26
C GLY A 8 7.97 2.70 -0.48
N ALA A 9 8.68 3.60 -1.15
CA ALA A 9 10.13 3.52 -1.34
C ALA A 9 10.89 3.53 -0.01
N GLY A 10 10.48 4.39 0.93
CA GLY A 10 11.05 4.43 2.27
C GLY A 10 10.86 3.11 3.02
N HIS A 11 9.68 2.50 2.94
CA HIS A 11 9.42 1.18 3.54
C HIS A 11 10.19 0.05 2.85
N LEU A 12 10.35 0.09 1.53
CA LEU A 12 11.21 -0.84 0.78
C LEU A 12 12.67 -0.75 1.24
N ALA A 13 13.20 0.48 1.38
CA ALA A 13 14.55 0.69 1.89
C ALA A 13 14.71 0.14 3.31
N GLY A 14 13.73 0.38 4.19
CA GLY A 14 13.69 -0.20 5.53
C GLY A 14 13.67 -1.73 5.52
N MET A 15 12.92 -2.34 4.61
CA MET A 15 12.89 -3.80 4.45
C MET A 15 14.24 -4.35 3.98
N GLY A 16 14.89 -3.67 3.03
CA GLY A 16 16.23 -4.04 2.57
C GLY A 16 17.27 -4.00 3.69
N LEU A 17 17.23 -2.98 4.56
CA LEU A 17 18.12 -2.89 5.72
C LEU A 17 17.89 -4.01 6.73
N LEU A 18 16.63 -4.40 6.98
CA LEU A 18 16.30 -5.52 7.87
C LEU A 18 16.83 -6.85 7.32
N PHE A 19 16.69 -7.08 6.01
CA PHE A 19 17.24 -8.28 5.38
C PHE A 19 18.76 -8.30 5.43
N TYR A 20 19.39 -7.15 5.16
CA TYR A 20 20.84 -7.01 5.25
C TYR A 20 21.38 -7.26 6.67
N SER A 21 20.65 -6.84 7.71
CA SER A 21 21.04 -7.04 9.11
C SER A 21 20.59 -8.39 9.69
N GLY A 22 19.87 -9.23 8.94
CA GLY A 22 19.33 -10.50 9.42
C GLY A 22 18.11 -10.40 10.34
N GLU A 23 17.48 -9.22 10.44
CA GLU A 23 16.30 -8.95 11.27
C GLU A 23 15.00 -9.36 10.56
N VAL A 24 14.82 -10.67 10.36
CA VAL A 24 13.86 -11.20 9.37
C VAL A 24 12.55 -11.74 9.93
N PHE A 25 12.42 -11.95 11.24
CA PHE A 25 11.28 -12.70 11.80
C PHE A 25 9.94 -11.94 11.80
N PHE A 26 9.95 -10.71 12.32
CA PHE A 26 8.73 -9.93 12.56
C PHE A 26 8.71 -8.61 11.78
N PRO A 27 9.78 -7.79 11.79
CA PRO A 27 9.73 -6.44 11.22
C PRO A 27 9.45 -6.34 9.70
N PRO A 28 9.84 -7.30 8.84
CA PRO A 28 9.60 -7.18 7.40
C PRO A 28 8.11 -7.16 7.00
N LYS A 29 7.24 -7.87 7.71
CA LYS A 29 5.84 -8.06 7.30
C LYS A 29 5.00 -6.77 7.43
N PRO A 30 5.09 -6.00 8.54
CA PRO A 30 4.49 -4.67 8.60
C PRO A 30 4.95 -3.75 7.47
N LEU A 31 6.23 -3.76 7.11
CA LEU A 31 6.74 -2.92 6.02
C LEU A 31 6.19 -3.39 4.66
N ALA A 32 6.21 -4.69 4.39
CA ALA A 32 5.61 -5.27 3.19
C ALA A 32 4.13 -4.88 3.05
N ARG A 33 3.36 -4.98 4.14
CA ARG A 33 1.96 -4.52 4.19
C ARG A 33 1.87 -3.05 3.82
N SER A 34 2.65 -2.19 4.47
CA SER A 34 2.62 -0.75 4.20
C SER A 34 2.97 -0.42 2.75
N VAL A 35 3.96 -1.07 2.14
CA VAL A 35 4.28 -0.85 0.72
C VAL A 35 3.08 -1.18 -0.17
N ILE A 36 2.47 -2.35 0.01
CA ILE A 36 1.33 -2.79 -0.81
C ILE A 36 0.12 -1.86 -0.61
N GLU A 37 -0.17 -1.43 0.62
CA GLU A 37 -1.25 -0.46 0.90
C GLU A 37 -0.99 0.89 0.21
N ASN A 38 0.24 1.39 0.23
CA ASN A 38 0.63 2.61 -0.48
C ASN A 38 0.47 2.44 -2.01
N CYS A 39 0.91 1.30 -2.56
CA CYS A 39 0.76 0.97 -3.98
C CYS A 39 -0.70 0.92 -4.39
N ALA A 40 -1.55 0.23 -3.61
CA ALA A 40 -2.98 0.13 -3.86
C ALA A 40 -3.67 1.51 -3.86
N ARG A 41 -3.32 2.38 -2.90
CA ARG A 41 -3.84 3.76 -2.83
C ARG A 41 -3.40 4.61 -4.02
N ALA A 42 -2.12 4.51 -4.40
CA ALA A 42 -1.59 5.18 -5.58
C ALA A 42 -2.31 4.73 -6.86
N GLN A 43 -2.44 3.42 -7.05
CA GLN A 43 -3.12 2.84 -8.20
C GLN A 43 -4.60 3.20 -8.23
N TRP A 44 -5.30 3.24 -7.10
CA TRP A 44 -6.72 3.62 -7.05
C TRP A 44 -6.94 5.04 -7.56
N VAL A 45 -6.13 5.99 -7.11
CA VAL A 45 -6.17 7.38 -7.60
C VAL A 45 -5.84 7.43 -9.09
N LEU A 46 -4.85 6.65 -9.54
CA LEU A 46 -4.47 6.58 -10.94
C LEU A 46 -5.61 6.08 -11.82
N GLY A 47 -6.35 5.09 -11.34
CA GLY A 47 -7.45 4.45 -12.05
C GLY A 47 -7.02 3.44 -13.09
N LYS A 48 -7.99 2.98 -13.88
CA LYS A 48 -7.77 2.08 -15.00
C LYS A 48 -7.49 2.88 -16.28
N THR A 49 -6.88 2.24 -17.28
CA THR A 49 -6.76 2.81 -18.62
C THR A 49 -8.15 3.13 -19.18
N GLY A 50 -8.34 4.34 -19.71
CA GLY A 50 -9.64 4.81 -20.20
C GLY A 50 -10.51 5.53 -19.16
N ASP A 51 -10.15 5.54 -17.87
CA ASP A 51 -10.85 6.35 -16.87
C ASP A 51 -10.79 7.84 -17.21
N LYS A 52 -11.95 8.51 -17.12
CA LYS A 52 -12.11 9.94 -17.34
C LYS A 52 -11.27 10.75 -16.34
N ALA A 53 -10.83 11.94 -16.74
CA ALA A 53 -10.03 12.82 -15.88
C ALA A 53 -10.79 13.24 -14.61
N GLU A 54 -12.10 13.45 -14.73
CA GLU A 54 -12.99 13.82 -13.62
C GLU A 54 -13.06 12.74 -12.54
N ALA A 55 -13.07 11.46 -12.94
CA ALA A 55 -13.05 10.34 -12.00
C ALA A 55 -11.74 10.32 -11.20
N ARG A 56 -10.59 10.47 -11.88
CA ARG A 56 -9.27 10.55 -11.21
C ARG A 56 -9.19 11.75 -10.27
N LEU A 57 -9.72 12.91 -10.69
CA LEU A 57 -9.79 14.11 -9.87
C LEU A 57 -10.65 13.88 -8.62
N ALA A 58 -11.81 13.22 -8.75
CA ALA A 58 -12.66 12.85 -7.62
C ALA A 58 -11.91 11.95 -6.63
N ARG A 59 -11.23 10.90 -7.10
CA ARG A 59 -10.42 10.00 -6.25
C ARG A 59 -9.28 10.75 -5.55
N ALA A 60 -8.59 11.65 -6.25
CA ALA A 60 -7.54 12.48 -5.66
C ALA A 60 -8.07 13.38 -4.53
N TYR A 61 -9.23 14.02 -4.73
CA TYR A 61 -9.90 14.82 -3.70
C TYR A 61 -10.35 13.97 -2.51
N LEU A 62 -10.87 12.77 -2.76
CA LEU A 62 -11.27 11.84 -1.70
C LEU A 62 -10.07 11.41 -0.83
N GLU A 63 -8.89 11.16 -1.42
CA GLU A 63 -7.67 10.91 -0.64
C GLU A 63 -7.24 12.14 0.17
N GLU A 64 -7.24 13.33 -0.45
CA GLU A 64 -6.82 14.56 0.23
C GLU A 64 -7.76 14.91 1.39
N PHE A 65 -9.06 14.74 1.19
CA PHE A 65 -10.07 14.98 2.22
C PHE A 65 -9.89 14.01 3.39
N TYR A 66 -9.73 12.72 3.11
CA TYR A 66 -9.48 11.73 4.15
C TYR A 66 -8.19 12.02 4.92
N SER A 67 -7.09 12.35 4.23
CA SER A 67 -5.82 12.70 4.86
C SER A 67 -5.95 13.90 5.80
N SER A 68 -6.60 14.98 5.33
CA SER A 68 -6.85 16.17 6.16
C SER A 68 -7.78 15.90 7.36
N MET A 69 -8.76 15.00 7.18
CA MET A 69 -9.65 14.56 8.25
C MET A 69 -8.89 13.78 9.33
N VAL A 70 -8.02 12.85 8.93
CA VAL A 70 -7.15 12.10 9.84
C VAL A 70 -6.22 13.04 10.58
N ALA A 71 -5.54 13.96 9.88
CA ALA A 71 -4.67 14.96 10.50
C ALA A 71 -5.41 15.80 11.55
N LYS A 72 -6.60 16.31 11.21
CA LYS A 72 -7.46 17.06 12.14
C LYS A 72 -7.81 16.24 13.38
N ARG A 73 -8.23 14.98 13.19
CA ARG A 73 -8.61 14.07 14.28
C ARG A 73 -7.41 13.78 15.19
N THR A 74 -6.28 13.39 14.62
CA THR A 74 -5.06 13.06 15.36
C THR A 74 -4.53 14.26 16.14
N ALA A 75 -4.42 15.44 15.51
CA ALA A 75 -4.01 16.66 16.22
C ALA A 75 -4.97 17.00 17.36
N GLY A 76 -6.27 16.82 17.16
CA GLY A 76 -7.28 17.05 18.20
C GLY A 76 -7.19 16.06 19.37
N HIS A 77 -6.79 14.82 19.13
CA HIS A 77 -6.57 13.83 20.19
C HIS A 77 -5.28 14.08 20.98
N LEU A 78 -4.22 14.55 20.31
CA LEU A 78 -2.91 14.77 20.94
C LEU A 78 -2.85 16.10 21.71
N GLY A 79 -3.32 17.21 21.12
CA GLY A 79 -3.21 18.56 21.70
C GLY A 79 -4.54 19.15 22.16
N GLY A 80 -5.67 18.50 21.88
CA GLY A 80 -7.00 19.07 22.13
C GLY A 80 -7.43 20.07 21.04
N LYS A 81 -8.66 20.58 21.17
CA LYS A 81 -9.26 21.44 20.12
C LYS A 81 -8.69 22.86 20.09
N ALA A 82 -8.11 23.36 21.18
CA ALA A 82 -7.54 24.71 21.22
C ALA A 82 -6.11 24.77 20.66
N ASP A 83 -5.48 23.62 20.42
CA ASP A 83 -4.11 23.54 19.92
C ASP A 83 -3.96 24.17 18.53
N PRO A 84 -2.91 25.00 18.29
CA PRO A 84 -2.68 25.63 16.99
C PRO A 84 -2.57 24.64 15.82
N VAL A 85 -1.99 23.46 16.04
CA VAL A 85 -1.88 22.39 15.03
C VAL A 85 -3.26 21.83 14.70
N HIS A 86 -4.14 21.62 15.69
CA HIS A 86 -5.51 21.21 15.43
C HIS A 86 -6.28 22.28 14.65
N GLN A 87 -6.14 23.56 15.00
CA GLN A 87 -6.81 24.65 14.30
C GLN A 87 -6.34 24.76 12.84
N ALA A 88 -5.04 24.65 12.59
CA ALA A 88 -4.48 24.62 11.23
C ALA A 88 -5.00 23.41 10.43
N ALA A 89 -4.97 22.20 11.00
CA ALA A 89 -5.50 21.00 10.35
C ALA A 89 -7.01 21.09 10.08
N ARG A 90 -7.78 21.70 10.99
CA ARG A 90 -9.20 21.96 10.80
C ARG A 90 -9.46 22.96 9.68
N ALA A 91 -8.65 24.02 9.58
CA ALA A 91 -8.74 24.99 8.49
C ALA A 91 -8.47 24.30 7.13
N ARG A 92 -7.40 23.50 7.05
CA ARG A 92 -7.09 22.72 5.83
C ARG A 92 -8.21 21.76 5.45
N TRP A 93 -8.77 21.03 6.42
CA TRP A 93 -9.90 20.13 6.16
C TRP A 93 -11.12 20.88 5.58
N LYS A 94 -11.44 22.07 6.11
CA LYS A 94 -12.52 22.91 5.57
C LYS A 94 -12.22 23.41 4.15
N GLU A 95 -10.98 23.83 3.90
CA GLU A 95 -10.52 24.30 2.59
C GLU A 95 -10.63 23.19 1.53
N VAL A 96 -10.16 21.98 1.83
CA VAL A 96 -10.29 20.82 0.94
C VAL A 96 -11.76 20.55 0.63
N ARG A 97 -12.63 20.55 1.67
CA ARG A 97 -14.07 20.35 1.49
C ARG A 97 -14.69 21.41 0.57
N ALA A 98 -14.31 22.67 0.72
CA ALA A 98 -14.80 23.76 -0.13
C ALA A 98 -14.36 23.58 -1.59
N ARG A 99 -13.11 23.16 -1.82
CA ARG A 99 -12.60 22.85 -3.18
C ARG A 99 -13.34 21.68 -3.82
N MET A 100 -13.67 20.64 -3.05
CA MET A 100 -14.48 19.51 -3.54
C MET A 100 -15.85 19.95 -4.03
N ILE A 101 -16.56 20.77 -3.24
CA ILE A 101 -17.90 21.29 -3.59
C ILE A 101 -17.82 22.21 -4.82
N ALA A 102 -16.76 23.02 -4.92
CA ALA A 102 -16.56 23.88 -6.08
C ALA A 102 -16.27 23.08 -7.37
N ALA A 103 -15.51 21.98 -7.27
CA ALA A 103 -15.14 21.15 -8.41
C ALA A 103 -16.26 20.19 -8.84
N PHE A 104 -17.13 19.78 -7.92
CA PHE A 104 -18.22 18.83 -8.16
C PHE A 104 -19.54 19.43 -7.64
N PRO A 105 -20.32 20.13 -8.49
CA PRO A 105 -21.53 20.85 -8.06
C PRO A 105 -22.61 19.98 -7.39
N ASP A 106 -22.67 18.69 -7.74
CA ASP A 106 -23.60 17.72 -7.15
C ASP A 106 -23.13 17.18 -5.79
N ALA A 107 -21.92 17.53 -5.35
CA ALA A 107 -21.37 17.07 -4.09
C ALA A 107 -22.10 17.73 -2.91
N THR A 108 -22.57 16.90 -1.98
CA THR A 108 -23.21 17.36 -0.76
C THR A 108 -22.32 17.07 0.46
N PRO A 109 -22.53 17.78 1.58
CA PRO A 109 -21.92 17.40 2.86
C PRO A 109 -22.07 15.90 3.18
N THR A 110 -23.26 15.33 2.94
CA THR A 110 -23.57 13.93 3.23
C THR A 110 -22.76 12.96 2.36
N THR A 111 -22.69 13.20 1.06
CA THR A 111 -21.94 12.31 0.14
C THR A 111 -20.45 12.40 0.43
N ILE A 112 -19.92 13.60 0.65
CA ILE A 112 -18.50 13.81 1.00
C ILE A 112 -18.16 13.09 2.31
N ASP A 113 -18.99 13.23 3.34
CA ASP A 113 -18.76 12.59 4.64
C ASP A 113 -18.90 11.05 4.56
N ALA A 114 -19.67 10.53 3.58
CA ALA A 114 -19.74 9.12 3.23
C ALA A 114 -18.57 8.62 2.36
N GLY A 115 -17.65 9.51 1.95
CA GLY A 115 -16.51 9.17 1.10
C GLY A 115 -16.88 9.04 -0.39
N GLU A 116 -17.93 9.72 -0.83
CA GLU A 116 -18.46 9.66 -2.20
C GLU A 116 -18.34 11.03 -2.89
N LEU A 117 -17.81 11.04 -4.12
CA LEU A 117 -17.62 12.25 -4.92
C LEU A 117 -17.60 11.91 -6.41
N GLY A 118 -18.38 12.60 -7.24
CA GLY A 118 -18.31 12.46 -8.71
C GLY A 118 -18.56 11.04 -9.23
N GLY A 119 -19.40 10.26 -8.53
CA GLY A 119 -19.66 8.84 -8.85
C GLY A 119 -18.62 7.87 -8.30
N GLU A 120 -17.53 8.37 -7.71
CA GLU A 120 -16.48 7.57 -7.09
C GLU A 120 -16.74 7.40 -5.59
N LYS A 121 -16.33 6.24 -5.07
CA LYS A 121 -16.38 5.93 -3.63
C LYS A 121 -15.01 5.54 -3.14
N LYS A 122 -14.56 6.17 -2.06
CA LYS A 122 -13.27 5.85 -1.45
C LYS A 122 -13.32 4.44 -0.85
N PRO A 123 -12.49 3.50 -1.33
CA PRO A 123 -12.49 2.16 -0.79
C PRO A 123 -11.83 2.12 0.60
N GLY A 124 -12.29 1.21 1.43
CA GLY A 124 -11.56 0.71 2.58
C GLY A 124 -10.18 0.15 2.18
N VAL A 125 -9.32 -0.13 3.16
CA VAL A 125 -7.97 -0.65 2.86
C VAL A 125 -8.06 -2.01 2.15
N GLU A 126 -8.91 -2.91 2.64
CA GLU A 126 -9.12 -4.24 2.05
C GLU A 126 -9.70 -4.15 0.64
N GLU A 127 -10.74 -3.33 0.43
CA GLU A 127 -11.34 -3.10 -0.89
C GLU A 127 -10.32 -2.51 -1.89
N CYS A 128 -9.46 -1.62 -1.42
CA CYS A 128 -8.40 -1.03 -2.25
C CYS A 128 -7.39 -2.09 -2.70
N LEU A 129 -7.12 -3.08 -1.85
CA LEU A 129 -6.24 -4.20 -2.17
C LEU A 129 -6.88 -5.19 -3.14
N LYS A 130 -8.16 -5.53 -2.97
CA LYS A 130 -8.89 -6.37 -3.95
C LYS A 130 -8.82 -5.74 -5.33
N TRP A 131 -9.07 -4.45 -5.41
CA TRP A 131 -8.99 -3.69 -6.66
C TRP A 131 -7.56 -3.65 -7.23
N PHE A 132 -6.55 -3.52 -6.38
CA PHE A 132 -5.14 -3.58 -6.78
C PHE A 132 -4.74 -4.94 -7.35
N TYR A 133 -5.14 -6.04 -6.72
CA TYR A 133 -4.83 -7.38 -7.20
C TYR A 133 -5.63 -7.76 -8.45
N GLU A 134 -6.86 -7.27 -8.59
CA GLU A 134 -7.59 -7.41 -9.86
C GLU A 134 -6.80 -6.77 -11.01
N LEU A 135 -6.27 -5.56 -10.80
CA LEU A 135 -5.43 -4.89 -11.79
C LEU A 135 -4.13 -5.63 -12.09
N LEU A 136 -3.45 -6.14 -11.06
CA LEU A 136 -2.25 -6.96 -11.26
C LEU A 136 -2.59 -8.23 -12.03
N ARG A 137 -3.73 -8.88 -11.77
CA ARG A 137 -4.19 -10.04 -12.53
C ARG A 137 -4.43 -9.69 -14.00
N GLU A 138 -5.09 -8.56 -14.27
CA GLU A 138 -5.37 -8.07 -15.63
C GLU A 138 -4.08 -7.75 -16.42
N HIS A 139 -3.03 -7.23 -15.76
CA HIS A 139 -1.84 -6.69 -16.44
C HIS A 139 -0.56 -7.55 -16.32
N ALA A 140 -0.50 -8.48 -15.36
CA ALA A 140 0.70 -9.30 -15.09
C ALA A 140 0.48 -10.82 -15.31
N GLY A 141 -0.50 -11.20 -16.14
CA GLY A 141 -0.66 -12.60 -16.56
C GLY A 141 -1.18 -13.55 -15.47
N GLY A 142 -1.89 -13.03 -14.47
CA GLY A 142 -2.71 -13.80 -13.54
C GLY A 142 -1.99 -14.89 -12.74
N ALA A 143 -1.15 -14.51 -11.77
CA ALA A 143 -0.60 -15.46 -10.79
C ALA A 143 -1.50 -15.67 -9.56
N PHE A 144 -2.47 -14.78 -9.30
CA PHE A 144 -3.32 -14.83 -8.11
C PHE A 144 -4.80 -14.64 -8.46
N ASP A 145 -5.67 -15.46 -7.86
CA ASP A 145 -7.10 -15.20 -7.78
C ASP A 145 -7.45 -14.23 -6.63
N GLU A 146 -8.70 -13.75 -6.60
CA GLU A 146 -9.17 -12.79 -5.59
C GLU A 146 -9.04 -13.33 -4.16
N LYS A 147 -9.28 -14.63 -3.96
CA LYS A 147 -9.20 -15.27 -2.64
C LYS A 147 -7.75 -15.41 -2.16
N GLN A 148 -6.81 -15.63 -3.07
CA GLN A 148 -5.38 -15.64 -2.77
C GLN A 148 -4.87 -14.24 -2.42
N ALA A 149 -5.38 -13.20 -3.08
CA ALA A 149 -5.11 -11.81 -2.74
C ALA A 149 -5.63 -11.42 -1.34
N GLU A 150 -6.86 -11.83 -1.00
CA GLU A 150 -7.43 -11.69 0.35
C GLU A 150 -6.57 -12.42 1.38
N GLY A 151 -6.21 -13.69 1.11
CA GLY A 151 -5.37 -14.49 2.00
C GLY A 151 -3.98 -13.88 2.23
N LEU A 152 -3.37 -13.29 1.19
CA LEU A 152 -2.09 -12.58 1.31
C LEU A 152 -2.23 -11.33 2.19
N TYR A 153 -3.32 -10.57 2.04
CA TYR A 153 -3.56 -9.43 2.92
C TYR A 153 -3.81 -9.86 4.37
N ASP A 154 -4.66 -10.86 4.60
CA ASP A 154 -4.92 -11.40 5.94
C ASP A 154 -3.64 -11.92 6.60
N PHE A 155 -2.79 -12.57 5.81
CA PHE A 155 -1.47 -12.99 6.26
C PHE A 155 -0.62 -11.79 6.70
N LEU A 156 -0.43 -10.78 5.85
CA LEU A 156 0.37 -9.59 6.18
C LEU A 156 -0.22 -8.81 7.36
N SER A 157 -1.54 -8.71 7.42
CA SER A 157 -2.31 -8.08 8.49
C SER A 157 -2.08 -8.79 9.83
N SER A 158 -2.13 -10.12 9.84
CA SER A 158 -1.85 -10.95 11.02
C SER A 158 -0.42 -10.79 11.54
N GLY A 159 0.53 -10.43 10.66
CA GLY A 159 1.91 -10.11 11.04
C GLY A 159 2.12 -8.70 11.58
N THR A 160 1.10 -7.85 11.51
CA THR A 160 1.13 -6.45 11.97
C THR A 160 0.29 -6.23 13.22
N HIS A 161 -0.82 -6.97 13.35
CA HIS A 161 -1.69 -6.92 14.52
C HIS A 161 -1.18 -7.82 15.65
N PRO A 162 -1.52 -7.53 16.93
CA PRO A 162 -1.12 -8.33 18.07
C PRO A 162 -1.85 -9.68 18.08
N THR A 163 -1.41 -10.60 17.22
CA THR A 163 -1.90 -11.97 17.14
C THR A 163 -0.75 -12.95 17.35
N LEU A 164 -1.00 -14.03 18.09
CA LEU A 164 0.01 -15.07 18.31
C LEU A 164 0.18 -16.00 17.11
N TYR A 165 -0.74 -15.95 16.15
CA TYR A 165 -0.80 -16.89 15.04
C TYR A 165 0.54 -16.98 14.29
N GLN A 166 1.04 -15.85 13.79
CA GLN A 166 2.28 -15.85 13.02
C GLN A 166 3.52 -16.16 13.84
N ALA A 167 3.59 -15.65 15.07
CA ALA A 167 4.72 -15.95 15.96
C ALA A 167 4.80 -17.44 16.30
N ARG A 168 3.66 -18.15 16.32
CA ARG A 168 3.60 -19.60 16.50
C ARG A 168 4.01 -20.37 15.23
N GLN A 169 3.65 -19.90 14.05
CA GLN A 169 4.05 -20.54 12.78
C GLN A 169 5.58 -20.52 12.55
N LEU A 170 6.29 -19.57 13.16
CA LEU A 170 7.75 -19.48 13.09
C LEU A 170 8.47 -20.35 14.13
N ARG A 171 7.75 -21.08 15.00
CA ARG A 171 8.37 -21.85 16.08
C ARG A 171 8.46 -23.32 15.71
N GLU A 172 9.66 -23.86 15.83
CA GLU A 172 9.89 -25.30 15.87
C GLU A 172 10.10 -25.74 17.31
N TYR A 173 9.48 -26.87 17.68
CA TYR A 173 9.74 -27.51 18.96
C TYR A 173 11.11 -28.20 18.92
N VAL A 174 11.85 -28.05 20.02
CA VAL A 174 13.15 -28.69 20.21
C VAL A 174 13.07 -29.49 21.50
N ASP A 175 13.44 -30.77 21.43
CA ASP A 175 13.59 -31.61 22.61
C ASP A 175 15.00 -31.41 23.18
N HIS A 176 15.09 -30.95 24.44
CA HIS A 176 16.35 -30.79 25.16
C HIS A 176 16.66 -31.97 26.10
N GLY A 177 15.82 -33.02 26.09
CA GLY A 177 15.95 -34.23 26.89
C GLY A 177 15.23 -34.12 28.24
N ASP A 178 15.42 -33.03 28.97
CA ASP A 178 14.78 -32.76 30.26
C ASP A 178 13.55 -31.83 30.17
N HIS A 179 13.44 -31.06 29.08
CA HIS A 179 12.28 -30.23 28.78
C HIS A 179 12.11 -29.97 27.27
N ALA A 180 10.91 -29.59 26.88
CA ALA A 180 10.63 -29.08 25.54
C ALA A 180 10.94 -27.57 25.45
N GLY A 181 11.68 -27.17 24.43
CA GLY A 181 11.95 -25.78 24.07
C GLY A 181 11.32 -25.41 22.72
N THR A 182 11.51 -24.15 22.31
CA THR A 182 11.19 -23.71 20.94
C THR A 182 12.29 -22.82 20.40
N ARG A 183 12.53 -22.90 19.09
CA ARG A 183 13.39 -21.97 18.36
C ARG A 183 12.62 -21.30 17.23
N LEU A 184 13.03 -20.10 16.86
CA LEU A 184 12.46 -19.42 15.70
C LEU A 184 13.16 -19.90 14.43
N VAL A 185 12.37 -20.25 13.43
CA VAL A 185 12.83 -20.66 12.10
C VAL A 185 12.05 -19.91 11.06
N ILE A 186 12.76 -19.43 10.04
CA ILE A 186 12.17 -18.79 8.88
C ILE A 186 12.89 -19.29 7.63
N ASP A 187 12.10 -19.63 6.63
CA ASP A 187 12.58 -20.10 5.34
C ASP A 187 13.10 -18.91 4.51
N ILE A 188 14.28 -19.05 3.89
CA ILE A 188 14.82 -18.02 2.98
C ILE A 188 13.91 -17.86 1.77
N GLY A 189 13.41 -18.98 1.22
CA GLY A 189 12.49 -18.93 0.08
C GLY A 189 11.21 -18.14 0.40
N PHE A 190 10.73 -18.18 1.64
CA PHE A 190 9.61 -17.36 2.09
C PHE A 190 9.96 -15.87 2.06
N LEU A 191 11.15 -15.50 2.52
CA LEU A 191 11.61 -14.10 2.48
C LEU A 191 11.77 -13.60 1.04
N GLU A 192 12.30 -14.41 0.14
CA GLU A 192 12.42 -14.11 -1.28
C GLU A 192 11.04 -13.89 -1.92
N ARG A 193 10.06 -14.77 -1.65
CA ARG A 193 8.68 -14.60 -2.13
C ARG A 193 8.02 -13.33 -1.60
N LEU A 194 8.24 -13.01 -0.32
CA LEU A 194 7.73 -11.78 0.28
C LEU A 194 8.35 -10.54 -0.38
N ALA A 195 9.67 -10.54 -0.56
CA ALA A 195 10.40 -9.46 -1.23
C ALA A 195 9.92 -9.27 -2.67
N GLY A 196 9.83 -10.38 -3.42
CA GLY A 196 9.39 -10.38 -4.81
C GLY A 196 7.97 -9.82 -4.96
N ALA A 197 7.01 -10.28 -4.15
CA ALA A 197 5.64 -9.78 -4.22
C ALA A 197 5.54 -8.26 -4.01
N VAL A 198 6.29 -7.73 -3.03
CA VAL A 198 6.28 -6.30 -2.71
C VAL A 198 6.98 -5.48 -3.81
N LEU A 199 8.09 -5.97 -4.35
CA LEU A 199 8.83 -5.30 -5.43
C LEU A 199 8.04 -5.27 -6.74
N VAL A 200 7.35 -6.37 -7.10
CA VAL A 200 6.47 -6.42 -8.27
C VAL A 200 5.35 -5.40 -8.12
N ALA A 201 4.67 -5.39 -6.97
CA ALA A 201 3.60 -4.44 -6.69
C ALA A 201 4.08 -2.98 -6.86
N TYR A 202 5.22 -2.66 -6.26
CA TYR A 202 5.79 -1.32 -6.34
C TYR A 202 6.23 -0.94 -7.76
N TYR A 203 6.95 -1.82 -8.45
CA TYR A 203 7.39 -1.62 -9.84
C TYR A 203 6.22 -1.32 -10.77
N GLN A 204 5.14 -2.11 -10.68
CA GLN A 204 3.96 -1.96 -11.55
C GLN A 204 3.26 -0.61 -11.36
N VAL A 205 3.09 -0.15 -10.12
CA VAL A 205 2.47 1.15 -9.84
C VAL A 205 3.40 2.31 -10.21
N LEU A 206 4.72 2.14 -10.01
CA LEU A 206 5.71 3.12 -10.44
C LEU A 206 5.71 3.29 -11.96
N ALA A 207 5.74 2.19 -12.72
CA ALA A 207 5.65 2.19 -14.17
C ALA A 207 4.35 2.84 -14.67
N SER A 208 3.21 2.48 -14.06
CA SER A 208 1.91 3.06 -14.39
C SER A 208 1.88 4.57 -14.11
N THR A 209 2.50 5.00 -13.01
CA THR A 209 2.63 6.41 -12.65
C THR A 209 3.47 7.20 -13.65
N PHE A 210 4.62 6.66 -14.05
CA PHE A 210 5.49 7.28 -15.05
C PHE A 210 4.78 7.41 -16.40
N SER A 211 4.12 6.33 -16.84
CA SER A 211 3.32 6.31 -18.06
C SER A 211 2.22 7.37 -18.05
N TYR A 212 1.49 7.50 -16.93
CA TYR A 212 0.43 8.50 -16.78
C TYR A 212 0.93 9.94 -16.92
N PHE A 213 2.11 10.25 -16.37
CA PHE A 213 2.70 11.58 -16.49
C PHE A 213 3.46 11.81 -17.80
N GLY A 214 3.59 10.78 -18.66
CA GLY A 214 4.45 10.84 -19.83
C GLY A 214 5.91 11.07 -19.49
N ALA A 215 6.35 10.57 -18.32
CA ALA A 215 7.73 10.70 -17.86
C ALA A 215 8.66 9.73 -18.60
N ASP A 216 9.96 10.04 -18.59
CA ASP A 216 11.01 9.15 -19.12
C ASP A 216 11.00 7.79 -18.38
N PRO A 217 10.77 6.66 -19.07
CA PRO A 217 10.68 5.35 -18.44
C PRO A 217 12.03 4.77 -17.99
N SER A 218 13.16 5.34 -18.43
CA SER A 218 14.50 4.78 -18.20
C SER A 218 14.81 4.46 -16.72
N PRO A 219 14.44 5.29 -15.72
CA PRO A 219 14.67 4.97 -14.31
C PRO A 219 13.84 3.77 -13.83
N VAL A 220 12.64 3.58 -14.37
CA VAL A 220 11.77 2.46 -14.03
C VAL A 220 12.30 1.18 -14.66
N GLU A 221 12.73 1.23 -15.92
CA GLU A 221 13.37 0.09 -16.61
C GLU A 221 14.62 -0.38 -15.88
N ALA A 222 15.51 0.55 -15.51
CA ALA A 222 16.71 0.22 -14.73
C ALA A 222 16.39 -0.41 -13.36
N PHE A 223 15.30 0.03 -12.72
CA PHE A 223 14.82 -0.59 -11.49
C PHE A 223 14.27 -2.00 -11.73
N GLY A 224 13.54 -2.21 -12.83
CA GLY A 224 13.10 -3.54 -13.27
C GLY A 224 14.26 -4.50 -13.51
N ASP A 225 15.32 -4.04 -14.20
CA ASP A 225 16.53 -4.83 -14.43
C ASP A 225 17.22 -5.21 -13.12
N ALA A 226 17.30 -4.28 -12.16
CA ALA A 226 17.86 -4.56 -10.84
C ALA A 226 17.06 -5.62 -10.08
N ILE A 227 15.72 -5.59 -10.16
CA ILE A 227 14.86 -6.63 -9.58
C ILE A 227 15.12 -7.97 -10.26
N ALA A 228 15.17 -8.02 -11.59
CA ALA A 228 15.39 -9.25 -12.35
C ALA A 228 16.76 -9.87 -12.05
N ALA A 229 17.79 -9.06 -11.83
CA ALA A 229 19.12 -9.52 -11.44
C ALA A 229 19.15 -10.07 -10.01
N ALA A 230 18.47 -9.41 -9.07
CA ALA A 230 18.49 -9.80 -7.64
C ALA A 230 17.54 -10.96 -7.32
N LEU A 231 16.39 -11.04 -7.98
CA LEU A 231 15.34 -12.05 -7.78
C LEU A 231 14.85 -12.60 -9.13
N PRO A 232 15.63 -13.46 -9.79
CA PRO A 232 15.30 -13.99 -11.11
C PRO A 232 13.92 -14.65 -11.16
N GLY A 233 13.15 -14.38 -12.23
CA GLY A 233 11.80 -14.92 -12.43
C GLY A 233 10.68 -14.17 -11.71
N THR A 234 10.99 -13.09 -10.98
CA THR A 234 10.00 -12.27 -10.26
C THR A 234 9.20 -11.35 -11.20
N LEU A 235 9.84 -10.78 -12.22
CA LEU A 235 9.18 -9.97 -13.24
C LEU A 235 9.03 -10.82 -14.51
N VAL A 236 7.81 -10.90 -15.04
CA VAL A 236 7.60 -11.42 -16.40
C VAL A 236 7.99 -10.31 -17.35
N THR A 237 9.13 -10.45 -18.02
CA THR A 237 9.46 -9.58 -19.14
C THR A 237 8.51 -9.89 -20.28
N SER A 238 7.67 -8.94 -20.66
CA SER A 238 6.96 -9.01 -21.93
C SER A 238 8.03 -8.97 -23.02
N THR A 239 8.39 -10.11 -23.59
CA THR A 239 9.10 -10.15 -24.88
C THR A 239 8.18 -9.48 -25.89
N THR A 240 8.56 -8.26 -26.29
CA THR A 240 7.98 -7.53 -27.43
C THR A 240 8.06 -8.34 -28.71
#